data_AF-A0A8H7BNL7-F1
#
_entry.id   AF-A0A8H7BNL7-F1
#
_cell.length_a   1.000
_cell.length_b   1.000
_cell.length_c   1.000
_cell.angle_alpha   90.00
_cell.angle_beta   90.00
_cell.angle_gamma   90.00
#
_symmetry.space_group_name_H-M   'P 1'
#
loop_
_entity.id
_entity.type
_entity.pdbx_description
1 polymer ?
#
loop_
_entity_poly.entity_id
_entity_poly.type
_entity_poly.pdbx_seq_one_letter_code
_entity_poly.pdbx_strand_id
1 'polypeptide(L)'
;MGGVLRCLHTTFVFLFLFVHATPWLVLAGAGSPTILTEKRFIPIAREDIHTIPEIDFTPVNVLKTTITRTTTTTTTTTSTAITTTKPSNTLSTSSLLPSHNLNTQNVTNGKSNNTDGAPVEHTLNCTVEASFCAKVDASITTAINIFTQVVNVKTPLRIHFQYHSFCDTKCANDTVGWGAPTLQFTLPFQDGPDLNYVYPQALAKQLAPYSNTTVWSDYDVDIEINHDAYMNAVNYTEAYKSGWNGTGVPPDGKFWFQQDNSSIAGHQIDLRYIVLHELLHGLGFISAWAAYFWTNDSPFRALVEGVVEDITLQLVTPGPFWFVHQDTGPTYVTGFQPTMIFDKFLAAQVTDLANATANATKTVNLSTIGFNMQNFCVSADDSFIVNFLKNFNNAPQSFDARQLWVAMSQPDTLSFNFEPPSVENSTYNTNRELNQTYQSMQLLTGEHVLASEWEQFDKTNNRPGIAIAHVSDKYLDRPDFIMTGGYITGNTLEDLVNSNYRGHSIPYNISLSNGTVVQQIYRSPIGPGILRILDSMGYSTVLTMSNYTTDGNVKTYKSNSICDSRNNNHALSDSSSASISSAETRRIPPLVHTNNEVGNVILLLIDTSFEWGNLGFFGQ
;
A
#
# COMPACT_ATOMS: atom_id res chain seq x y z
N MET A 1 -38.45 -25.22 41.17
CA MET A 1 -39.86 -25.68 41.05
C MET A 1 -40.55 -24.67 40.14
N GLY A 2 -41.04 -24.92 38.92
CA GLY A 2 -41.26 -26.11 38.11
C GLY A 2 -42.43 -25.78 37.15
N GLY A 3 -42.32 -26.11 35.85
CA GLY A 3 -43.38 -26.00 34.84
C GLY A 3 -43.05 -24.96 33.74
N VAL A 4 -42.35 -25.29 32.65
CA VAL A 4 -42.73 -26.10 31.47
C VAL A 4 -43.87 -25.46 30.65
N LEU A 5 -43.51 -24.83 29.52
CA LEU A 5 -44.33 -24.80 28.32
C LEU A 5 -43.43 -24.89 27.09
N ARG A 6 -43.71 -25.87 26.22
CA ARG A 6 -42.96 -26.25 25.02
C ARG A 6 -43.79 -25.93 23.77
N CYS A 7 -43.06 -25.59 22.70
CA CYS A 7 -43.34 -25.79 21.28
C CYS A 7 -44.40 -24.90 20.60
N LEU A 8 -43.96 -24.15 19.58
CA LEU A 8 -44.13 -24.57 18.18
C LEU A 8 -43.09 -23.85 17.29
N HIS A 9 -42.33 -24.66 16.55
CA HIS A 9 -41.39 -24.27 15.50
C HIS A 9 -42.13 -24.39 14.15
N THR A 10 -42.01 -23.38 13.29
CA THR A 10 -42.50 -23.43 11.91
C THR A 10 -41.29 -23.40 10.99
N THR A 11 -41.02 -24.52 10.33
CA THR A 11 -39.96 -24.69 9.32
C THR A 11 -40.55 -24.36 7.94
N PHE A 12 -39.96 -23.40 7.23
CA PHE A 12 -40.23 -23.18 5.81
C PHE A 12 -39.30 -24.08 4.98
N VAL A 13 -39.90 -24.95 4.17
CA VAL A 13 -39.22 -25.80 3.18
C VAL A 13 -39.47 -25.18 1.81
N PHE A 14 -38.42 -24.77 1.12
CA PHE A 14 -38.48 -24.43 -0.30
C PHE A 14 -38.23 -25.69 -1.15
N LEU A 15 -39.24 -26.03 -1.96
CA LEU A 15 -39.26 -27.14 -2.90
C LEU A 15 -38.83 -26.62 -4.28
N PHE A 16 -37.65 -27.03 -4.78
CA PHE A 16 -37.27 -26.82 -6.18
C PHE A 16 -37.64 -28.07 -7.00
N LEU A 17 -38.53 -27.87 -7.98
CA LEU A 17 -38.94 -28.86 -8.97
C LEU A 17 -37.87 -28.97 -10.06
N PHE A 18 -37.23 -30.13 -10.15
CA PHE A 18 -36.48 -30.57 -11.33
C PHE A 18 -37.45 -31.11 -12.39
N VAL A 19 -37.38 -30.57 -13.61
CA VAL A 19 -37.95 -31.19 -14.81
C VAL A 19 -36.82 -31.31 -15.82
N HIS A 20 -36.34 -32.52 -16.09
CA HIS A 20 -35.69 -32.87 -17.36
C HIS A 20 -36.12 -34.28 -17.75
N ALA A 21 -36.75 -34.37 -18.92
CA ALA A 21 -37.12 -35.61 -19.58
C ALA A 21 -35.89 -36.22 -20.27
N THR A 22 -35.89 -37.55 -20.29
CA THR A 22 -34.88 -38.46 -20.85
C THR A 22 -35.16 -38.76 -22.35
N PRO A 23 -34.54 -39.79 -22.96
CA PRO A 23 -33.23 -39.79 -23.62
C PRO A 23 -33.36 -40.08 -25.15
N TRP A 24 -32.26 -40.31 -25.88
CA TRP A 24 -32.03 -41.48 -26.77
C TRP A 24 -30.69 -41.36 -27.52
N LEU A 25 -30.06 -42.51 -27.69
CA LEU A 25 -28.72 -42.76 -28.21
C LEU A 25 -28.87 -43.62 -29.48
N VAL A 26 -28.36 -43.22 -30.65
CA VAL A 26 -27.94 -44.13 -31.74
C VAL A 26 -26.80 -43.51 -32.58
N LEU A 27 -25.91 -44.41 -33.00
CA LEU A 27 -24.60 -44.34 -33.66
C LEU A 27 -24.46 -43.71 -35.07
N ALA A 28 -23.21 -43.31 -35.33
CA ALA A 28 -22.37 -43.45 -36.55
C ALA A 28 -22.51 -42.46 -37.72
N GLY A 29 -21.36 -41.98 -38.19
CA GLY A 29 -21.18 -41.41 -39.53
C GLY A 29 -19.92 -40.54 -39.67
N ALA A 30 -18.87 -41.09 -40.26
CA ALA A 30 -17.65 -40.38 -40.66
C ALA A 30 -17.90 -39.38 -41.80
N GLY A 31 -17.17 -38.27 -41.82
CA GLY A 31 -17.10 -37.38 -42.99
C GLY A 31 -16.46 -36.02 -42.70
N SER A 32 -15.18 -35.87 -43.07
CA SER A 32 -14.62 -34.57 -43.49
C SER A 32 -15.31 -34.15 -44.81
N PRO A 33 -15.50 -32.85 -45.11
CA PRO A 33 -14.37 -31.99 -45.48
C PRO A 33 -14.48 -30.49 -45.11
N THR A 34 -13.32 -29.84 -45.26
CA THR A 34 -13.01 -28.41 -45.39
C THR A 34 -14.05 -27.56 -46.15
N ILE A 35 -14.25 -26.29 -45.73
CA ILE A 35 -14.32 -25.07 -46.59
C ILE A 35 -14.41 -23.78 -45.75
N LEU A 36 -13.74 -22.75 -46.27
CA LEU A 36 -13.68 -21.32 -45.90
C LEU A 36 -15.02 -20.58 -45.84
N THR A 37 -15.09 -19.54 -44.99
CA THR A 37 -15.76 -18.23 -45.24
C THR A 37 -15.22 -17.23 -44.18
N GLU A 38 -14.34 -16.28 -44.49
CA GLU A 38 -14.59 -14.98 -45.14
C GLU A 38 -15.78 -14.21 -44.55
N LYS A 39 -15.50 -13.25 -43.64
CA LYS A 39 -16.48 -12.22 -43.22
C LYS A 39 -16.12 -10.91 -43.90
N ARG A 40 -17.01 -10.48 -44.82
CA ARG A 40 -17.00 -9.17 -45.46
C ARG A 40 -17.45 -8.09 -44.46
N PHE A 41 -16.69 -7.00 -44.42
CA PHE A 41 -17.09 -5.71 -43.87
C PHE A 41 -17.99 -4.98 -44.88
N ILE A 42 -19.05 -4.35 -44.37
CA ILE A 42 -19.87 -3.36 -45.09
C ILE A 42 -19.40 -1.97 -44.63
N PRO A 43 -19.01 -1.05 -45.53
CA PRO A 43 -18.64 0.31 -45.15
C PRO A 43 -19.88 1.21 -45.08
N ILE A 44 -20.00 1.99 -44.01
CA ILE A 44 -20.96 3.09 -43.92
C ILE A 44 -20.27 4.38 -44.36
N ALA A 45 -20.99 5.13 -45.18
CA ALA A 45 -20.54 6.31 -45.91
C ALA A 45 -20.20 7.50 -45.01
N ARG A 46 -19.23 8.27 -45.50
CA ARG A 46 -18.70 9.53 -44.99
C ARG A 46 -19.57 10.67 -45.50
N GLU A 47 -20.02 11.56 -44.62
CA GLU A 47 -20.53 12.88 -45.00
C GLU A 47 -19.62 13.98 -44.44
N ASP A 48 -19.54 15.05 -45.22
CA ASP A 48 -18.57 16.14 -45.18
C ASP A 48 -18.68 17.03 -43.93
N ILE A 49 -17.52 17.37 -43.33
CA ILE A 49 -17.42 18.51 -42.41
C ILE A 49 -16.24 19.40 -42.84
N HIS A 50 -16.58 20.69 -42.91
CA HIS A 50 -15.78 21.82 -43.32
C HIS A 50 -14.45 21.99 -42.58
N THR A 51 -13.46 22.42 -43.37
CA THR A 51 -12.13 22.94 -43.01
C THR A 51 -12.13 24.01 -41.91
N ILE A 52 -11.32 23.81 -40.88
CA ILE A 52 -10.86 24.78 -39.86
C ILE A 52 -9.32 24.67 -39.80
N PRO A 53 -8.56 25.76 -39.62
CA PRO A 53 -7.13 25.80 -39.95
C PRO A 53 -6.24 25.04 -38.96
N GLU A 54 -5.20 24.47 -39.54
CA GLU A 54 -4.08 23.73 -38.97
C GLU A 54 -3.32 24.60 -37.94
N ILE A 55 -3.25 24.16 -36.69
CA ILE A 55 -2.33 24.69 -35.68
C ILE A 55 -1.08 23.81 -35.73
N ASP A 56 0.02 24.42 -36.19
CA ASP A 56 1.33 23.80 -36.33
C ASP A 56 1.96 23.56 -34.95
N PHE A 57 1.99 22.29 -34.53
CA PHE A 57 2.84 21.84 -33.43
C PHE A 57 4.08 21.18 -34.03
N THR A 58 5.16 21.95 -34.14
CA THR A 58 6.47 21.39 -34.49
C THR A 58 6.94 20.43 -33.38
N PRO A 59 7.19 19.15 -33.66
CA PRO A 59 7.73 18.22 -32.68
C PRO A 59 9.20 18.57 -32.38
N VAL A 60 9.54 18.61 -31.09
CA VAL A 60 10.93 18.71 -30.62
C VAL A 60 11.68 17.45 -31.08
N ASN A 61 12.72 17.64 -31.89
CA ASN A 61 13.63 16.59 -32.34
C ASN A 61 14.31 15.92 -31.14
N VAL A 62 13.84 14.74 -30.75
CA VAL A 62 14.59 13.83 -29.88
C VAL A 62 15.68 13.18 -30.71
N LEU A 63 16.93 13.57 -30.45
CA LEU A 63 18.12 13.02 -31.07
C LEU A 63 18.23 11.52 -30.69
N LYS A 64 18.00 10.62 -31.65
CA LYS A 64 18.33 9.19 -31.51
C LYS A 64 19.85 9.04 -31.45
N THR A 65 20.40 8.90 -30.25
CA THR A 65 21.82 8.55 -30.06
C THR A 65 21.97 7.03 -30.11
N THR A 66 22.48 6.52 -31.22
CA THR A 66 22.88 5.11 -31.39
C THR A 66 24.11 4.81 -30.55
N ILE A 67 23.95 4.03 -29.47
CA ILE A 67 25.07 3.54 -28.66
C ILE A 67 25.68 2.32 -29.36
N THR A 68 26.88 2.50 -29.94
CA THR A 68 27.70 1.42 -30.46
C THR A 68 28.53 0.83 -29.32
N ARG A 69 28.22 -0.40 -28.92
CA ARG A 69 28.92 -1.14 -27.86
C ARG A 69 30.30 -1.58 -28.37
N THR A 70 31.36 -0.95 -27.87
CA THR A 70 32.74 -1.35 -28.16
C THR A 70 33.19 -2.37 -27.10
N THR A 71 33.46 -3.59 -27.56
CA THR A 71 33.97 -4.69 -26.73
C THR A 71 35.49 -4.60 -26.67
N THR A 72 36.06 -4.18 -25.54
CA THR A 72 37.51 -4.22 -25.33
C THR A 72 37.89 -5.52 -24.66
N THR A 73 38.53 -6.40 -25.43
CA THR A 73 39.16 -7.64 -24.99
C THR A 73 40.56 -7.31 -24.48
N THR A 74 40.88 -7.67 -23.23
CA THR A 74 42.26 -7.60 -22.74
C THR A 74 42.73 -9.00 -22.35
N THR A 75 43.46 -9.62 -23.27
CA THR A 75 44.42 -10.68 -22.99
C THR A 75 45.78 -10.02 -22.73
N THR A 76 46.56 -10.48 -21.75
CA THR A 76 47.94 -10.97 -21.93
C THR A 76 48.49 -11.51 -20.61
N THR A 77 48.95 -12.75 -20.71
CA THR A 77 49.82 -13.60 -19.89
C THR A 77 51.12 -12.95 -19.35
N THR A 78 51.62 -13.37 -18.18
CA THR A 78 52.81 -14.26 -18.08
C THR A 78 53.09 -14.77 -16.66
N SER A 79 53.68 -15.96 -16.66
CA SER A 79 54.03 -16.89 -15.60
C SER A 79 55.17 -16.47 -14.66
N THR A 80 55.17 -16.99 -13.43
CA THR A 80 56.40 -17.54 -12.84
C THR A 80 56.06 -18.75 -11.96
N ALA A 81 56.66 -19.89 -12.30
CA ALA A 81 56.57 -21.14 -11.55
C ALA A 81 57.65 -21.17 -10.46
N ILE A 82 57.28 -21.57 -9.25
CA ILE A 82 58.22 -22.13 -8.26
C ILE A 82 57.59 -23.41 -7.72
N THR A 83 58.25 -24.51 -8.05
CA THR A 83 58.08 -25.85 -7.50
C THR A 83 58.73 -25.92 -6.12
N THR A 84 58.07 -26.51 -5.11
CA THR A 84 58.66 -27.57 -4.27
C THR A 84 57.71 -28.05 -3.16
N THR A 85 57.54 -29.39 -3.14
CA THR A 85 57.45 -30.29 -1.99
C THR A 85 56.24 -30.28 -1.05
N LYS A 86 55.43 -31.32 -1.23
CA LYS A 86 54.52 -31.98 -0.29
C LYS A 86 55.28 -32.48 0.95
N PRO A 87 54.66 -32.44 2.14
CA PRO A 87 54.62 -33.66 2.95
C PRO A 87 53.19 -34.01 3.38
N SER A 88 52.89 -35.28 3.19
CA SER A 88 51.77 -35.99 3.79
C SER A 88 52.02 -36.10 5.29
N ASN A 89 51.08 -35.67 6.13
CA ASN A 89 50.95 -36.17 7.49
C ASN A 89 49.48 -36.24 7.87
N THR A 90 49.00 -37.47 7.95
CA THR A 90 47.83 -37.93 8.69
C THR A 90 47.94 -37.53 10.16
N LEU A 91 47.00 -36.73 10.65
CA LEU A 91 46.65 -36.74 12.06
C LEU A 91 45.14 -36.55 12.22
N SER A 92 44.53 -37.58 12.80
CA SER A 92 43.17 -37.62 13.30
C SER A 92 43.02 -36.60 14.43
N THR A 93 42.14 -35.63 14.25
CA THR A 93 41.61 -34.83 15.36
C THR A 93 40.13 -34.61 15.14
N SER A 94 39.34 -35.28 15.97
CA SER A 94 37.98 -34.92 16.30
C SER A 94 37.93 -33.44 16.71
N SER A 95 37.25 -32.60 15.94
CA SER A 95 36.88 -31.26 16.38
C SER A 95 35.39 -31.07 16.19
N LEU A 96 34.72 -31.04 17.35
CA LEU A 96 33.35 -30.62 17.59
C LEU A 96 33.03 -29.36 16.77
N LEU A 97 32.01 -29.47 15.91
CA LEU A 97 31.30 -28.33 15.36
C LEU A 97 30.67 -27.54 16.52
N PRO A 98 30.93 -26.23 16.66
CA PRO A 98 30.11 -25.39 17.51
C PRO A 98 28.78 -25.18 16.79
N SER A 99 27.76 -25.86 17.28
CA SER A 99 26.36 -25.45 17.12
C SER A 99 26.22 -24.03 17.68
N HIS A 100 26.35 -23.02 16.83
CA HIS A 100 25.91 -21.67 17.17
C HIS A 100 24.38 -21.65 17.12
N ASN A 101 23.78 -22.08 18.24
CA ASN A 101 22.47 -21.61 18.66
C ASN A 101 22.53 -20.08 18.62
N LEU A 102 21.82 -19.47 17.68
CA LEU A 102 21.14 -18.24 18.01
C LEU A 102 20.28 -18.59 19.20
N ASN A 103 20.74 -18.16 20.37
CA ASN A 103 19.85 -17.92 21.49
C ASN A 103 18.74 -17.01 20.95
N THR A 104 17.64 -17.61 20.48
CA THR A 104 16.38 -17.39 21.18
C THR A 104 16.69 -17.55 22.66
N GLN A 105 17.22 -16.49 23.28
CA GLN A 105 17.08 -16.38 24.70
C GLN A 105 15.59 -16.55 24.91
N ASN A 106 15.24 -17.60 25.65
CA ASN A 106 14.16 -17.52 26.59
C ASN A 106 14.30 -16.17 27.30
N VAL A 107 13.73 -15.12 26.70
CA VAL A 107 13.12 -14.06 27.46
C VAL A 107 12.06 -14.81 28.23
N THR A 108 12.45 -15.24 29.43
CA THR A 108 11.50 -15.57 30.48
C THR A 108 10.42 -14.55 30.36
N ASN A 109 9.21 -15.03 30.05
CA ASN A 109 7.97 -14.32 30.22
C ASN A 109 8.06 -13.51 31.52
N GLY A 110 8.45 -12.25 31.40
CA GLY A 110 7.95 -11.21 32.25
C GLY A 110 6.49 -11.10 31.85
N LYS A 111 5.67 -12.06 32.31
CA LYS A 111 4.26 -11.81 32.53
C LYS A 111 4.22 -10.65 33.51
N SER A 112 4.27 -9.44 32.96
CA SER A 112 3.57 -8.34 33.54
C SER A 112 2.12 -8.81 33.60
N ASN A 113 1.68 -9.21 34.79
CA ASN A 113 0.27 -9.38 35.09
C ASN A 113 -0.38 -7.99 35.12
N ASN A 114 -0.33 -7.27 34.01
CA ASN A 114 -1.27 -6.22 33.72
C ASN A 114 -2.39 -6.87 32.93
N THR A 115 -3.60 -6.77 33.47
CA THR A 115 -4.87 -7.14 32.86
C THR A 115 -5.25 -6.27 31.66
N ASP A 116 -4.26 -5.64 30.99
CA ASP A 116 -4.45 -4.92 29.74
C ASP A 116 -4.20 -5.89 28.58
N GLY A 117 -5.10 -5.89 27.60
CA GLY A 117 -5.07 -6.81 26.44
C GLY A 117 -3.78 -6.71 25.61
N ALA A 118 -3.63 -7.62 24.64
CA ALA A 118 -2.48 -7.59 23.74
C ALA A 118 -2.43 -6.24 23.00
N PRO A 119 -1.24 -5.65 22.78
CA PRO A 119 -1.11 -4.38 22.09
C PRO A 119 -1.60 -4.43 20.64
N VAL A 120 -1.60 -5.62 20.04
CA VAL A 120 -2.15 -5.89 18.72
C VAL A 120 -2.92 -7.20 18.79
N GLU A 121 -4.15 -7.17 18.30
CA GLU A 121 -5.05 -8.31 18.16
C GLU A 121 -5.30 -8.55 16.67
N HIS A 122 -5.45 -9.82 16.29
CA HIS A 122 -5.80 -10.17 14.91
C HIS A 122 -6.94 -11.17 14.84
N THR A 123 -7.67 -11.12 13.72
CA THR A 123 -8.65 -12.13 13.32
C THR A 123 -8.25 -12.67 11.96
N LEU A 124 -8.32 -14.00 11.80
CA LEU A 124 -8.03 -14.67 10.54
C LEU A 124 -9.29 -15.34 9.98
N ASN A 125 -9.72 -14.91 8.79
CA ASN A 125 -10.64 -15.65 7.95
C ASN A 125 -9.83 -16.46 6.92
N CYS A 126 -9.74 -17.77 7.10
CA CYS A 126 -8.99 -18.65 6.21
C CYS A 126 -9.92 -19.70 5.61
N THR A 127 -10.03 -19.74 4.28
CA THR A 127 -11.00 -20.60 3.56
C THR A 127 -10.41 -21.94 3.10
N VAL A 128 -9.16 -22.21 3.47
CA VAL A 128 -8.39 -23.42 3.11
C VAL A 128 -8.54 -24.48 4.21
N GLU A 129 -7.80 -25.59 4.13
CA GLU A 129 -7.82 -26.62 5.17
C GLU A 129 -7.29 -26.12 6.54
N ALA A 130 -7.90 -26.60 7.63
CA ALA A 130 -7.60 -26.13 8.99
C ALA A 130 -6.11 -26.28 9.39
N SER A 131 -5.43 -27.34 8.91
CA SER A 131 -4.02 -27.58 9.24
C SER A 131 -3.09 -26.55 8.60
N PHE A 132 -3.42 -26.13 7.38
CA PHE A 132 -2.71 -25.11 6.64
C PHE A 132 -3.00 -23.72 7.21
N CYS A 133 -4.27 -23.43 7.51
CA CYS A 133 -4.68 -22.18 8.17
C CYS A 133 -3.97 -21.97 9.52
N ALA A 134 -3.71 -23.05 10.28
CA ALA A 134 -2.94 -22.95 11.52
C ALA A 134 -1.48 -22.48 11.30
N LYS A 135 -0.86 -22.83 10.17
CA LYS A 135 0.49 -22.34 9.81
C LYS A 135 0.46 -20.87 9.41
N VAL A 136 -0.58 -20.46 8.66
CA VAL A 136 -0.83 -19.05 8.31
C VAL A 136 -0.99 -18.22 9.58
N ASP A 137 -1.88 -18.63 10.48
CA ASP A 137 -2.13 -17.94 11.76
C ASP A 137 -0.87 -17.83 12.63
N ALA A 138 -0.08 -18.89 12.70
CA ALA A 138 1.17 -18.88 13.45
C ALA A 138 2.22 -17.93 12.83
N SER A 139 2.25 -17.81 11.49
CA SER A 139 3.11 -16.84 10.79
C SER A 139 2.65 -15.40 11.04
N ILE A 140 1.33 -15.16 11.01
CA ILE A 140 0.74 -13.86 11.36
C ILE A 140 1.10 -13.47 12.79
N THR A 141 0.91 -14.38 13.74
CA THR A 141 1.24 -14.15 15.16
C THR A 141 2.71 -13.79 15.33
N THR A 142 3.63 -14.51 14.69
CA THR A 142 5.06 -14.20 14.76
C THR A 142 5.39 -12.86 14.14
N ALA A 143 4.80 -12.53 12.99
CA ALA A 143 5.00 -11.22 12.33
C ALA A 143 4.51 -10.05 13.22
N ILE A 144 3.34 -10.18 13.84
CA ILE A 144 2.83 -9.18 14.80
C ILE A 144 3.77 -9.03 16.01
N ASN A 145 4.32 -10.14 16.52
CA ASN A 145 5.30 -10.10 17.60
C ASN A 145 6.59 -9.37 17.18
N ILE A 146 7.04 -9.53 15.94
CA ILE A 146 8.20 -8.78 15.41
C ILE A 146 7.86 -7.28 15.32
N PHE A 147 6.69 -6.93 14.79
CA PHE A 147 6.23 -5.54 14.68
C PHE A 147 6.16 -4.84 16.04
N THR A 148 5.52 -5.47 17.03
CA THR A 148 5.33 -4.91 18.38
C THR A 148 6.63 -4.81 19.19
N GLN A 149 7.71 -5.47 18.76
CA GLN A 149 9.04 -5.28 19.35
C GLN A 149 9.71 -3.97 18.91
N VAL A 150 9.29 -3.37 17.80
CA VAL A 150 9.97 -2.20 17.21
C VAL A 150 9.09 -0.97 17.08
N VAL A 151 7.76 -1.14 17.14
CA VAL A 151 6.78 -0.04 17.15
C VAL A 151 6.00 -0.07 18.46
N ASN A 152 6.00 1.06 19.16
CA ASN A 152 5.27 1.24 20.41
C ASN A 152 3.79 1.51 20.08
N VAL A 153 2.91 0.63 20.53
CA VAL A 153 1.46 0.77 20.34
C VAL A 153 0.84 1.27 21.65
N LYS A 154 0.20 2.44 21.61
CA LYS A 154 -0.47 3.07 22.77
C LYS A 154 -1.91 2.58 22.89
N THR A 155 -2.64 2.55 21.78
CA THR A 155 -4.02 2.08 21.69
C THR A 155 -4.04 0.76 20.93
N PRO A 156 -4.64 -0.32 21.46
CA PRO A 156 -4.64 -1.62 20.82
C PRO A 156 -5.08 -1.55 19.35
N LEU A 157 -4.30 -2.20 18.48
CA LEU A 157 -4.63 -2.33 17.06
C LEU A 157 -5.39 -3.64 16.81
N ARG A 158 -6.38 -3.59 15.94
CA ARG A 158 -7.14 -4.76 15.47
C ARG A 158 -6.89 -4.95 13.99
N ILE A 159 -6.35 -6.11 13.62
CA ILE A 159 -6.00 -6.42 12.24
C ILE A 159 -6.88 -7.55 11.73
N HIS A 160 -7.51 -7.36 10.59
CA HIS A 160 -8.25 -8.40 9.89
C HIS A 160 -7.34 -9.02 8.82
N PHE A 161 -7.24 -10.34 8.82
CA PHE A 161 -6.52 -11.12 7.82
C PHE A 161 -7.49 -12.03 7.09
N GLN A 162 -7.35 -12.08 5.76
CA GLN A 162 -8.03 -13.04 4.91
C GLN A 162 -7.00 -13.86 4.14
N TYR A 163 -7.14 -15.18 4.19
CA TYR A 163 -6.31 -16.10 3.42
C TYR A 163 -7.21 -16.98 2.57
N HIS A 164 -7.25 -16.69 1.26
CA HIS A 164 -8.20 -17.31 0.33
C HIS A 164 -7.63 -17.34 -1.08
N SER A 165 -8.21 -18.17 -1.95
CA SER A 165 -7.91 -18.12 -3.38
C SER A 165 -8.51 -16.84 -3.94
N PHE A 166 -7.67 -16.00 -4.56
CA PHE A 166 -8.21 -14.84 -5.26
C PHE A 166 -9.10 -15.31 -6.41
N CYS A 167 -8.78 -16.42 -7.09
CA CYS A 167 -9.57 -17.00 -8.17
C CYS A 167 -10.99 -17.45 -7.79
N ASP A 168 -11.29 -17.68 -6.50
CA ASP A 168 -12.65 -17.97 -6.05
C ASP A 168 -13.58 -16.75 -6.22
N THR A 169 -13.01 -15.55 -6.17
CA THR A 169 -13.73 -14.30 -6.41
C THR A 169 -13.35 -13.68 -7.75
N LYS A 170 -12.05 -13.49 -8.03
CA LYS A 170 -11.43 -13.00 -9.29
C LYS A 170 -9.94 -13.39 -9.44
N CYS A 171 -9.53 -13.77 -10.65
CA CYS A 171 -8.16 -14.22 -10.89
C CYS A 171 -7.14 -13.06 -10.98
N ALA A 172 -6.29 -12.93 -9.96
CA ALA A 172 -5.00 -12.23 -10.03
C ALA A 172 -3.90 -13.25 -9.70
N ASN A 173 -3.26 -13.82 -10.74
CA ASN A 173 -2.43 -15.03 -10.58
C ASN A 173 -1.06 -14.76 -9.94
N ASP A 174 -0.55 -13.53 -10.05
CA ASP A 174 0.81 -13.19 -9.63
C ASP A 174 0.85 -12.30 -8.36
N THR A 175 -0.29 -11.71 -7.96
CA THR A 175 -0.40 -10.92 -6.72
C THR A 175 -0.28 -11.85 -5.51
N VAL A 176 0.68 -11.60 -4.63
CA VAL A 176 0.93 -12.41 -3.44
C VAL A 176 -0.04 -12.07 -2.29
N GLY A 177 -0.40 -10.79 -2.19
CA GLY A 177 -1.32 -10.25 -1.20
C GLY A 177 -1.42 -8.74 -1.33
N TRP A 178 -2.18 -8.13 -0.43
CA TRP A 178 -2.23 -6.68 -0.25
C TRP A 178 -2.63 -6.34 1.18
N GLY A 179 -2.16 -5.20 1.68
CA GLY A 179 -2.56 -4.64 2.96
C GLY A 179 -2.97 -3.18 2.84
N ALA A 180 -4.01 -2.78 3.58
CA ALA A 180 -4.52 -1.42 3.54
C ALA A 180 -5.12 -0.97 4.86
N PRO A 181 -5.13 0.35 5.15
CA PRO A 181 -5.92 0.90 6.24
C PRO A 181 -7.41 0.65 5.96
N THR A 182 -8.13 0.14 6.95
CA THR A 182 -9.59 -0.10 6.84
C THR A 182 -10.35 1.21 6.70
N LEU A 183 -9.90 2.27 7.38
CA LEU A 183 -10.43 3.62 7.25
C LEU A 183 -9.29 4.64 7.31
N GLN A 184 -9.60 5.86 6.91
CA GLN A 184 -8.67 6.98 6.94
C GLN A 184 -9.37 8.24 7.47
N PHE A 185 -8.63 9.09 8.19
CA PHE A 185 -9.17 10.19 8.95
C PHE A 185 -8.38 11.47 8.75
N THR A 186 -9.06 12.58 8.50
CA THR A 186 -8.52 13.90 8.81
C THR A 186 -8.80 14.18 10.28
N LEU A 187 -7.74 14.31 11.08
CA LEU A 187 -7.87 14.47 12.52
C LEU A 187 -8.13 15.96 12.84
N PRO A 188 -9.24 16.34 13.48
CA PRO A 188 -9.61 17.75 13.67
C PRO A 188 -8.91 18.43 14.87
N PHE A 189 -7.80 17.87 15.36
CA PHE A 189 -7.13 18.37 16.56
C PHE A 189 -6.04 19.37 16.17
N GLN A 190 -6.09 20.55 16.77
CA GLN A 190 -5.09 21.60 16.52
C GLN A 190 -3.72 21.29 17.13
N ASP A 191 -3.67 20.40 18.12
CA ASP A 191 -2.45 19.97 18.79
C ASP A 191 -2.13 18.54 18.34
N GLY A 192 -0.96 18.32 17.73
CA GLY A 192 -0.54 17.01 17.25
C GLY A 192 -0.70 16.87 15.71
N PRO A 193 -1.77 16.30 15.18
CA PRO A 193 -1.87 16.00 13.75
C PRO A 193 -1.82 17.23 12.83
N ASP A 194 -1.32 17.04 11.61
CA ASP A 194 -1.39 18.03 10.54
C ASP A 194 -2.76 17.99 9.86
N LEU A 195 -3.52 19.08 9.98
CA LEU A 195 -4.91 19.13 9.51
C LEU A 195 -5.06 19.01 7.98
N ASN A 196 -3.95 19.08 7.24
CA ASN A 196 -3.93 19.06 5.78
C ASN A 196 -3.80 17.65 5.19
N TYR A 197 -3.60 16.62 6.02
CA TYR A 197 -3.34 15.26 5.58
C TYR A 197 -4.34 14.27 6.17
N VAL A 198 -4.48 13.15 5.46
CA VAL A 198 -5.27 12.01 5.90
C VAL A 198 -4.37 10.98 6.58
N TYR A 199 -4.82 10.48 7.72
CA TYR A 199 -4.13 9.50 8.54
C TYR A 199 -4.82 8.14 8.45
N PRO A 200 -4.10 7.02 8.31
CA PRO A 200 -4.68 5.69 8.40
C PRO A 200 -5.25 5.45 9.80
N GLN A 201 -6.36 4.69 9.93
CA GLN A 201 -7.03 4.46 11.22
C GLN A 201 -6.06 3.99 12.30
N ALA A 202 -5.15 3.08 11.95
CA ALA A 202 -4.15 2.55 12.86
C ALA A 202 -3.32 3.65 13.53
N LEU A 203 -2.87 4.66 12.76
CA LEU A 203 -2.11 5.81 13.27
C LEU A 203 -3.03 6.82 13.96
N ALA A 204 -4.18 7.10 13.37
CA ALA A 204 -5.18 8.02 13.89
C ALA A 204 -5.55 7.69 15.35
N LYS A 205 -5.73 6.41 15.67
CA LYS A 205 -5.99 5.93 17.04
C LYS A 205 -4.84 6.14 18.02
N GLN A 206 -3.60 6.19 17.55
CA GLN A 206 -2.45 6.45 18.42
C GLN A 206 -2.37 7.96 18.75
N LEU A 207 -2.62 8.79 17.74
CA LEU A 207 -2.56 10.25 17.83
C LEU A 207 -3.79 10.86 18.51
N ALA A 208 -4.94 10.20 18.43
CA ALA A 208 -6.15 10.70 19.06
C ALA A 208 -5.98 10.83 20.60
N PRO A 209 -6.53 11.91 21.20
CA PRO A 209 -6.49 12.09 22.65
C PRO A 209 -7.46 11.15 23.38
N TYR A 210 -8.31 10.43 22.65
CA TYR A 210 -9.29 9.48 23.17
C TYR A 210 -9.06 8.09 22.59
N SER A 211 -9.32 7.07 23.40
CA SER A 211 -9.13 5.67 23.03
C SER A 211 -10.40 4.96 22.55
N ASN A 212 -11.58 5.53 22.80
CA ASN A 212 -12.85 4.86 22.49
C ASN A 212 -13.86 5.83 21.86
N THR A 213 -14.22 5.58 20.61
CA THR A 213 -15.35 6.23 19.92
C THR A 213 -16.07 5.20 19.06
N THR A 214 -17.34 5.46 18.76
CA THR A 214 -18.12 4.67 17.79
C THR A 214 -17.75 4.97 16.34
N VAL A 215 -16.72 5.78 16.11
CA VAL A 215 -16.34 6.25 14.78
C VAL A 215 -15.25 5.39 14.15
N TRP A 216 -14.55 4.59 14.96
CA TRP A 216 -13.59 3.61 14.46
C TRP A 216 -14.32 2.42 13.85
N SER A 217 -13.81 1.92 12.72
CA SER A 217 -14.17 0.59 12.24
C SER A 217 -13.72 -0.47 13.25
N ASP A 218 -14.34 -1.65 13.17
CA ASP A 218 -13.98 -2.81 14.01
C ASP A 218 -12.52 -3.22 13.85
N TYR A 219 -11.96 -3.00 12.66
CA TYR A 219 -10.56 -3.26 12.31
C TYR A 219 -9.86 -1.98 11.84
N ASP A 220 -8.57 -1.88 12.14
CA ASP A 220 -7.72 -0.74 11.78
C ASP A 220 -6.99 -0.97 10.46
N VAL A 221 -6.68 -2.24 10.18
CA VAL A 221 -5.93 -2.72 9.03
C VAL A 221 -6.64 -3.96 8.50
N ASP A 222 -6.75 -4.05 7.18
CA ASP A 222 -7.22 -5.22 6.45
C ASP A 222 -6.12 -5.73 5.52
N ILE A 223 -5.87 -7.03 5.56
CA ILE A 223 -4.83 -7.70 4.78
C ILE A 223 -5.41 -8.95 4.15
N GLU A 224 -5.21 -9.10 2.85
CA GLU A 224 -5.56 -10.31 2.12
C GLU A 224 -4.32 -10.96 1.52
N ILE A 225 -4.22 -12.28 1.62
CA ILE A 225 -3.09 -13.06 1.08
C ILE A 225 -3.64 -14.12 0.15
N ASN A 226 -3.05 -14.17 -1.05
CA ASN A 226 -3.53 -15.00 -2.14
C ASN A 226 -3.04 -16.45 -2.02
N HIS A 227 -3.96 -17.40 -1.86
CA HIS A 227 -3.65 -18.82 -1.87
C HIS A 227 -3.24 -19.32 -3.26
N ASP A 228 -3.68 -18.70 -4.36
CA ASP A 228 -3.32 -19.14 -5.71
C ASP A 228 -1.83 -18.95 -5.97
N ALA A 229 -1.23 -17.88 -5.43
CA ALA A 229 0.21 -17.67 -5.50
C ALA A 229 0.97 -18.85 -4.86
N TYR A 230 0.47 -19.42 -3.75
CA TYR A 230 1.00 -20.64 -3.18
C TYR A 230 0.93 -21.81 -4.16
N MET A 231 -0.26 -22.05 -4.69
CA MET A 231 -0.58 -23.21 -5.55
C MET A 231 0.12 -23.16 -6.90
N ASN A 232 0.34 -21.97 -7.46
CA ASN A 232 0.98 -21.74 -8.76
C ASN A 232 2.46 -22.17 -8.77
N ALA A 233 3.11 -22.23 -7.61
CA ALA A 233 4.51 -22.67 -7.50
C ALA A 233 4.67 -24.17 -7.17
N VAL A 234 3.57 -24.89 -6.91
CA VAL A 234 3.63 -26.30 -6.49
C VAL A 234 4.17 -27.19 -7.60
N ASN A 235 5.21 -27.97 -7.30
CA ASN A 235 5.63 -29.08 -8.15
C ASN A 235 4.85 -30.35 -7.81
N TYR A 236 3.72 -30.58 -8.49
CA TYR A 236 2.86 -31.74 -8.25
C TYR A 236 3.59 -33.09 -8.39
N THR A 237 4.57 -33.19 -9.29
CA THR A 237 5.32 -34.44 -9.48
C THR A 237 6.15 -34.78 -8.24
N GLU A 238 6.83 -33.78 -7.66
CA GLU A 238 7.62 -33.96 -6.44
C GLU A 238 6.72 -34.10 -5.20
N ALA A 239 5.57 -33.40 -5.16
CA ALA A 239 4.57 -33.58 -4.11
C ALA A 239 4.09 -35.03 -4.02
N TYR A 240 3.71 -35.64 -5.15
CA TYR A 240 3.31 -37.06 -5.18
C TYR A 240 4.43 -38.00 -4.77
N LYS A 241 5.67 -37.76 -5.22
CA LYS A 241 6.84 -38.56 -4.80
C LYS A 241 7.13 -38.45 -3.30
N SER A 242 6.83 -37.29 -2.72
CA SER A 242 6.99 -37.02 -1.29
C SER A 242 5.83 -37.54 -0.43
N GLY A 243 4.88 -38.26 -1.04
CA GLY A 243 3.77 -38.92 -0.34
C GLY A 243 2.48 -38.12 -0.25
N TRP A 244 2.37 -36.98 -0.96
CA TRP A 244 1.07 -36.31 -1.11
C TRP A 244 0.11 -37.23 -1.87
N ASN A 245 -1.09 -37.42 -1.32
CA ASN A 245 -2.08 -38.39 -1.84
C ASN A 245 -3.05 -37.78 -2.86
N GLY A 246 -2.84 -36.54 -3.29
CA GLY A 246 -3.74 -35.81 -4.19
C GLY A 246 -4.94 -35.14 -3.51
N THR A 247 -4.97 -35.09 -2.17
CA THR A 247 -6.01 -34.41 -1.39
C THR A 247 -5.41 -33.42 -0.41
N GLY A 248 -6.13 -32.33 -0.12
CA GLY A 248 -5.62 -31.24 0.72
C GLY A 248 -4.61 -30.35 0.00
N VAL A 249 -3.92 -29.50 0.75
CA VAL A 249 -2.91 -28.58 0.20
C VAL A 249 -1.60 -29.34 -0.05
N PRO A 250 -1.08 -29.40 -1.28
CA PRO A 250 0.20 -30.04 -1.58
C PRO A 250 1.35 -29.29 -0.87
N PRO A 251 2.41 -29.99 -0.44
CA PRO A 251 3.61 -29.34 0.08
C PRO A 251 4.40 -28.62 -1.03
N ASP A 252 5.41 -27.84 -0.63
CA ASP A 252 6.37 -27.21 -1.57
C ASP A 252 5.72 -26.20 -2.55
N GLY A 253 4.70 -25.48 -2.08
CA GLY A 253 4.19 -24.28 -2.76
C GLY A 253 5.02 -23.03 -2.48
N LYS A 254 4.57 -21.86 -2.96
CA LYS A 254 5.34 -20.61 -2.96
C LYS A 254 5.69 -20.08 -1.57
N PHE A 255 4.87 -20.36 -0.56
CA PHE A 255 5.08 -19.86 0.79
C PHE A 255 5.75 -20.91 1.67
N TRP A 256 6.79 -20.49 2.36
CA TRP A 256 7.45 -21.26 3.39
C TRP A 256 6.97 -20.80 4.77
N PHE A 257 6.76 -21.77 5.66
CA PHE A 257 6.32 -21.53 7.02
C PHE A 257 7.41 -21.96 7.99
N GLN A 258 7.60 -21.20 9.08
CA GLN A 258 8.60 -21.52 10.10
C GLN A 258 8.39 -22.89 10.75
N GLN A 259 7.14 -23.37 10.77
CA GLN A 259 6.76 -24.67 11.32
C GLN A 259 7.05 -25.82 10.35
N ASP A 260 7.45 -25.53 9.11
CA ASP A 260 7.88 -26.56 8.18
C ASP A 260 9.25 -27.08 8.62
N ASN A 261 9.36 -28.40 8.80
CA ASN A 261 10.61 -29.06 9.18
C ASN A 261 11.66 -29.09 8.05
N SER A 262 11.41 -28.39 6.95
CA SER A 262 12.28 -28.30 5.77
C SER A 262 12.95 -26.94 5.69
N SER A 263 14.18 -26.91 5.21
CA SER A 263 14.82 -25.67 4.78
C SER A 263 14.00 -25.01 3.68
N ILE A 264 13.89 -23.69 3.72
CA ILE A 264 13.25 -22.92 2.65
C ILE A 264 13.88 -23.21 1.29
N ALA A 265 13.06 -23.48 0.28
CA ALA A 265 13.52 -23.74 -1.08
C ALA A 265 13.72 -22.43 -1.86
N GLY A 266 14.61 -22.45 -2.87
CA GLY A 266 15.03 -21.25 -3.60
C GLY A 266 13.90 -20.43 -4.26
N HIS A 267 12.75 -21.05 -4.52
CA HIS A 267 11.58 -20.40 -5.13
C HIS A 267 10.58 -19.84 -4.10
N GLN A 268 10.71 -20.23 -2.83
CA GLN A 268 9.76 -19.93 -1.77
C GLN A 268 10.04 -18.58 -1.12
N ILE A 269 9.00 -17.98 -0.55
CA ILE A 269 9.03 -16.75 0.25
C ILE A 269 8.60 -17.11 1.67
N ASP A 270 9.31 -16.61 2.68
CA ASP A 270 8.87 -16.73 4.07
C ASP A 270 7.57 -15.95 4.29
N LEU A 271 6.49 -16.61 4.71
CA LEU A 271 5.19 -15.95 4.84
C LEU A 271 5.21 -14.77 5.83
N ARG A 272 6.11 -14.78 6.82
CA ARG A 272 6.25 -13.67 7.78
C ARG A 272 6.77 -12.40 7.12
N TYR A 273 7.58 -12.54 6.06
CA TYR A 273 7.99 -11.41 5.23
C TYR A 273 6.74 -10.75 4.63
N ILE A 274 5.92 -11.52 3.91
CA ILE A 274 4.70 -11.03 3.28
C ILE A 274 3.79 -10.35 4.32
N VAL A 275 3.51 -11.00 5.44
CA VAL A 275 2.65 -10.42 6.48
C VAL A 275 3.19 -9.09 7.01
N LEU A 276 4.50 -8.97 7.27
CA LEU A 276 5.10 -7.72 7.74
C LEU A 276 5.03 -6.61 6.68
N HIS A 277 5.26 -6.97 5.41
CA HIS A 277 5.18 -6.05 4.29
C HIS A 277 3.76 -5.49 4.14
N GLU A 278 2.75 -6.36 4.07
CA GLU A 278 1.35 -5.93 3.95
C GLU A 278 0.87 -5.18 5.19
N LEU A 279 1.35 -5.56 6.39
CA LEU A 279 1.06 -4.80 7.60
C LEU A 279 1.58 -3.36 7.53
N LEU A 280 2.78 -3.13 6.98
CA LEU A 280 3.33 -1.79 6.83
C LEU A 280 2.47 -0.94 5.87
N HIS A 281 2.00 -1.52 4.76
CA HIS A 281 1.01 -0.85 3.91
C HIS A 281 -0.27 -0.52 4.67
N GLY A 282 -0.78 -1.46 5.48
CA GLY A 282 -1.91 -1.26 6.38
C GLY A 282 -1.74 -0.12 7.39
N LEU A 283 -0.51 0.07 7.88
CA LEU A 283 -0.14 1.17 8.78
C LEU A 283 0.04 2.50 8.05
N GLY A 284 -0.12 2.53 6.73
CA GLY A 284 -0.12 3.74 5.92
C GLY A 284 1.14 3.99 5.12
N PHE A 285 1.99 2.99 4.87
CA PHE A 285 2.96 3.03 3.76
C PHE A 285 2.22 3.00 2.42
N ILE A 286 1.42 4.02 2.14
CA ILE A 286 0.65 4.14 0.91
C ILE A 286 0.68 5.60 0.46
N SER A 287 0.85 5.80 -0.84
CA SER A 287 0.74 7.13 -1.42
C SER A 287 -0.68 7.38 -1.91
N ALA A 288 -1.18 8.62 -1.79
CA ALA A 288 -2.36 9.06 -2.55
C ALA A 288 -2.03 9.39 -4.01
N TRP A 289 -0.74 9.46 -4.37
CA TRP A 289 -0.31 9.79 -5.71
C TRP A 289 -0.28 8.56 -6.59
N ALA A 290 -0.87 8.66 -7.77
CA ALA A 290 -0.82 7.59 -8.73
C ALA A 290 -1.13 8.06 -10.16
N ALA A 291 -0.93 7.14 -11.09
CA ALA A 291 -1.25 7.27 -12.50
C ALA A 291 -2.73 6.94 -12.81
N TYR A 292 -3.67 7.52 -12.04
CA TYR A 292 -5.09 7.13 -12.05
C TYR A 292 -5.74 7.08 -13.45
N PHE A 293 -5.35 7.95 -14.37
CA PHE A 293 -5.97 8.02 -15.70
C PHE A 293 -5.22 7.20 -16.76
N TRP A 294 -4.03 6.68 -16.44
CA TRP A 294 -3.17 5.94 -17.35
C TRP A 294 -3.17 4.44 -17.11
N THR A 295 -3.06 4.00 -15.86
CA THR A 295 -2.90 2.58 -15.52
C THR A 295 -4.12 1.76 -16.00
N ASN A 296 -3.88 0.67 -16.72
CA ASN A 296 -4.94 -0.16 -17.32
C ASN A 296 -5.90 -0.75 -16.29
N ASP A 297 -5.42 -1.04 -15.08
CA ASP A 297 -6.23 -1.56 -13.99
C ASP A 297 -7.07 -0.49 -13.29
N SER A 298 -6.89 0.78 -13.68
CA SER A 298 -7.68 1.86 -13.14
C SER A 298 -9.07 1.93 -13.78
N PRO A 299 -10.14 2.00 -12.96
CA PRO A 299 -11.49 2.20 -13.48
C PRO A 299 -11.61 3.54 -14.20
N PHE A 300 -10.83 4.55 -13.82
CA PHE A 300 -10.82 5.84 -14.53
C PHE A 300 -10.23 5.74 -15.93
N ARG A 301 -9.20 4.89 -16.14
CA ARG A 301 -8.62 4.62 -17.46
C ARG A 301 -9.66 3.94 -18.35
N ALA A 302 -10.34 2.91 -17.84
CA ALA A 302 -11.36 2.19 -18.59
C ALA A 302 -12.51 3.08 -19.10
N LEU A 303 -12.85 4.15 -18.37
CA LEU A 303 -13.92 5.09 -18.73
C LEU A 303 -13.56 6.06 -19.87
N VAL A 304 -12.27 6.24 -20.15
CA VAL A 304 -11.78 7.28 -21.08
C VAL A 304 -10.97 6.69 -22.23
N GLU A 305 -10.73 5.38 -22.20
CA GLU A 305 -10.04 4.64 -23.23
C GLU A 305 -10.73 4.78 -24.59
N GLY A 306 -9.96 5.10 -25.64
CA GLY A 306 -10.46 5.32 -26.99
C GLY A 306 -11.23 6.62 -27.21
N VAL A 307 -11.53 7.39 -26.14
CA VAL A 307 -12.22 8.69 -26.20
C VAL A 307 -11.25 9.85 -26.00
N VAL A 308 -10.30 9.68 -25.08
CA VAL A 308 -9.29 10.68 -24.73
C VAL A 308 -7.93 10.19 -25.22
N GLU A 309 -7.14 11.09 -25.83
CA GLU A 309 -5.81 10.73 -26.34
C GLU A 309 -4.87 10.29 -25.22
N ASP A 310 -4.15 9.18 -25.42
CA ASP A 310 -3.25 8.57 -24.44
C ASP A 310 -2.23 9.55 -23.84
N ILE A 311 -1.68 10.45 -24.65
CA ILE A 311 -0.72 11.45 -24.17
C ILE A 311 -1.31 12.42 -23.13
N THR A 312 -2.64 12.60 -23.12
CA THR A 312 -3.33 13.46 -22.15
C THR A 312 -3.68 12.76 -20.86
N LEU A 313 -3.43 11.45 -20.78
CA LEU A 313 -3.69 10.60 -19.62
C LEU A 313 -2.42 10.29 -18.82
N GLN A 314 -1.24 10.60 -19.38
CA GLN A 314 0.08 10.50 -18.75
C GLN A 314 0.26 11.56 -17.65
N LEU A 315 -0.42 11.33 -16.53
CA LEU A 315 -0.54 12.24 -15.40
C LEU A 315 -0.35 11.46 -14.11
N VAL A 316 0.47 11.99 -13.19
CA VAL A 316 0.48 11.54 -11.79
C VAL A 316 -0.22 12.59 -10.94
N THR A 317 -1.29 12.19 -10.27
CA THR A 317 -2.17 13.07 -9.47
C THR A 317 -2.49 12.44 -8.12
N PRO A 318 -2.95 13.22 -7.12
CA PRO A 318 -3.63 12.65 -5.97
C PRO A 318 -4.92 11.92 -6.39
N GLY A 319 -5.50 11.17 -5.46
CA GLY A 319 -6.80 10.53 -5.62
C GLY A 319 -7.86 11.50 -6.17
N PRO A 320 -8.58 11.15 -7.26
CA PRO A 320 -9.68 11.97 -7.75
C PRO A 320 -10.82 12.03 -6.73
N PHE A 321 -11.44 13.19 -6.55
CA PHE A 321 -12.74 13.27 -5.88
C PHE A 321 -13.83 12.96 -6.89
N TRP A 322 -14.58 11.87 -6.68
CA TRP A 322 -15.55 11.36 -7.64
C TRP A 322 -16.85 10.90 -6.99
N PHE A 323 -17.90 10.80 -7.80
CA PHE A 323 -19.19 10.26 -7.39
C PHE A 323 -19.95 9.67 -8.59
N VAL A 324 -21.02 8.92 -8.30
CA VAL A 324 -22.01 8.46 -9.28
C VAL A 324 -23.40 8.79 -8.71
N HIS A 325 -24.27 9.41 -9.51
CA HIS A 325 -25.57 9.90 -9.03
C HIS A 325 -26.60 8.80 -8.70
N GLN A 326 -26.42 7.60 -9.24
CA GLN A 326 -27.31 6.46 -9.10
C GLN A 326 -26.48 5.19 -8.95
N ASP A 327 -27.04 4.11 -8.42
CA ASP A 327 -26.34 2.82 -8.19
C ASP A 327 -25.67 2.27 -9.47
N THR A 328 -26.15 2.69 -10.63
CA THR A 328 -25.49 2.52 -11.93
C THR A 328 -25.55 3.83 -12.71
N GLY A 329 -24.41 4.39 -13.11
CA GLY A 329 -24.39 5.65 -13.85
C GLY A 329 -22.99 6.09 -14.26
N PRO A 330 -22.88 7.19 -15.03
CA PRO A 330 -21.60 7.76 -15.40
C PRO A 330 -20.84 8.28 -14.17
N THR A 331 -19.53 8.15 -14.20
CA THR A 331 -18.63 8.67 -13.17
C THR A 331 -18.37 10.15 -13.39
N TYR A 332 -18.47 10.91 -12.30
CA TYR A 332 -18.18 12.32 -12.26
C TYR A 332 -16.98 12.56 -11.35
N VAL A 333 -16.07 13.45 -11.76
CA VAL A 333 -14.88 13.88 -11.04
C VAL A 333 -14.92 15.40 -10.89
N THR A 334 -14.85 15.91 -9.66
CA THR A 334 -14.93 17.37 -9.42
C THR A 334 -13.60 18.00 -9.05
N GLY A 335 -12.58 17.23 -8.72
CA GLY A 335 -11.28 17.71 -8.26
C GLY A 335 -10.42 16.58 -7.71
N PHE A 336 -9.54 16.91 -6.77
CA PHE A 336 -8.63 15.97 -6.13
C PHE A 336 -8.81 15.94 -4.61
N GLN A 337 -8.60 14.77 -4.03
CA GLN A 337 -8.66 14.52 -2.59
C GLN A 337 -7.40 15.03 -1.86
N PRO A 338 -7.50 15.28 -0.54
CA PRO A 338 -6.32 15.48 0.30
C PRO A 338 -5.37 14.29 0.24
N THR A 339 -4.07 14.55 0.37
CA THR A 339 -3.01 13.52 0.31
C THR A 339 -2.82 12.82 1.65
N MET A 340 -2.21 11.63 1.63
CA MET A 340 -1.89 10.86 2.83
C MET A 340 -0.77 11.52 3.63
N ILE A 341 -0.69 11.27 4.94
CA ILE A 341 0.43 11.74 5.77
C ILE A 341 1.79 11.23 5.27
N PHE A 342 1.84 10.06 4.64
CA PHE A 342 3.02 9.54 3.96
C PHE A 342 3.54 10.52 2.89
N ASP A 343 2.62 11.13 2.13
CA ASP A 343 2.94 12.01 1.00
C ASP A 343 3.56 13.35 1.41
N LYS A 344 3.35 13.77 2.67
CA LYS A 344 3.90 15.01 3.23
C LYS A 344 5.41 15.15 3.03
N PHE A 345 6.10 14.02 3.10
CA PHE A 345 7.56 13.95 3.11
C PHE A 345 8.16 13.63 1.75
N LEU A 346 7.33 13.47 0.73
CA LEU A 346 7.78 13.08 -0.60
C LEU A 346 8.32 14.27 -1.40
N ALA A 347 9.41 14.04 -2.10
CA ALA A 347 9.99 14.98 -3.03
C ALA A 347 10.44 14.29 -4.31
N ALA A 348 10.08 14.87 -5.46
CA ALA A 348 10.46 14.38 -6.78
C ALA A 348 11.56 15.26 -7.39
N GLN A 349 12.44 14.64 -8.16
CA GLN A 349 13.39 15.33 -9.04
C GLN A 349 12.75 15.50 -10.42
N VAL A 350 12.37 16.72 -10.76
CA VAL A 350 11.76 17.07 -12.06
C VAL A 350 12.71 17.89 -12.91
N THR A 351 12.51 17.92 -14.22
CA THR A 351 13.29 18.78 -15.12
C THR A 351 13.01 20.26 -14.86
N ASP A 352 14.06 21.07 -14.72
CA ASP A 352 13.97 22.52 -14.57
C ASP A 352 13.84 23.20 -15.93
N LEU A 353 12.60 23.32 -16.40
CA LEU A 353 12.27 23.93 -17.68
C LEU A 353 12.57 25.43 -17.74
N ALA A 354 12.76 26.11 -16.60
CA ALA A 354 13.14 27.53 -16.58
C ALA A 354 14.63 27.74 -16.87
N ASN A 355 15.47 26.71 -16.63
CA ASN A 355 16.91 26.74 -16.85
C ASN A 355 17.33 25.76 -17.96
N ALA A 356 16.65 25.83 -19.11
CA ALA A 356 16.76 24.90 -20.26
C ALA A 356 18.15 24.79 -20.92
N THR A 357 19.16 25.53 -20.45
CA THR A 357 20.54 25.49 -20.98
C THR A 357 21.40 24.37 -20.40
N ALA A 358 20.91 23.63 -19.41
CA ALA A 358 21.47 22.36 -18.98
C ALA A 358 20.28 21.46 -18.61
N ASN A 359 20.42 20.13 -18.68
CA ASN A 359 19.44 19.18 -18.14
C ASN A 359 19.38 19.29 -16.60
N ALA A 360 19.10 20.47 -16.09
CA ALA A 360 19.05 20.79 -14.69
C ALA A 360 17.80 20.14 -14.11
N THR A 361 17.97 19.47 -12.99
CA THR A 361 16.88 18.89 -12.21
C THR A 361 16.60 19.82 -11.03
N LYS A 362 15.32 20.01 -10.73
CA LYS A 362 14.85 20.70 -9.53
C LYS A 362 14.12 19.71 -8.65
N THR A 363 14.35 19.80 -7.34
CA THR A 363 13.55 19.07 -6.35
C THR A 363 12.26 19.82 -6.08
N VAL A 364 11.13 19.12 -6.17
CA VAL A 364 9.79 19.63 -5.85
C VAL A 364 9.15 18.77 -4.76
N ASN A 365 8.55 19.40 -3.76
CA ASN A 365 7.86 18.69 -2.69
C ASN A 365 6.42 18.37 -3.14
N LEU A 366 6.01 17.11 -3.01
CA LEU A 366 4.68 16.66 -3.43
C LEU A 366 3.57 17.29 -2.59
N SER A 367 3.80 17.66 -1.33
CA SER A 367 2.81 18.42 -0.54
C SER A 367 2.43 19.74 -1.20
N THR A 368 3.41 20.48 -1.73
CA THR A 368 3.18 21.77 -2.39
C THR A 368 2.38 21.59 -3.67
N ILE A 369 2.73 20.57 -4.46
CA ILE A 369 1.99 20.24 -5.68
C ILE A 369 0.57 19.77 -5.32
N GLY A 370 0.42 18.93 -4.29
CA GLY A 370 -0.86 18.44 -3.80
C GLY A 370 -1.81 19.56 -3.41
N PHE A 371 -1.34 20.56 -2.65
CA PHE A 371 -2.14 21.73 -2.31
C PHE A 371 -2.51 22.57 -3.54
N ASN A 372 -1.62 22.68 -4.53
CA ASN A 372 -1.94 23.33 -5.79
C ASN A 372 -3.04 22.56 -6.56
N MET A 373 -2.93 21.23 -6.66
CA MET A 373 -3.92 20.38 -7.32
C MET A 373 -5.28 20.41 -6.63
N GLN A 374 -5.31 20.44 -5.29
CA GLN A 374 -6.56 20.56 -4.53
C GLN A 374 -7.31 21.89 -4.74
N ASN A 375 -6.66 22.91 -5.31
CA ASN A 375 -7.31 24.15 -5.72
C ASN A 375 -7.95 24.09 -7.11
N PHE A 376 -7.76 22.98 -7.85
CA PHE A 376 -8.47 22.73 -9.09
C PHE A 376 -9.76 21.97 -8.82
N CYS A 377 -10.89 22.59 -9.16
CA CYS A 377 -12.19 21.91 -9.21
C CYS A 377 -13.09 22.49 -10.30
N VAL A 378 -14.03 21.65 -10.74
CA VAL A 378 -15.01 21.96 -11.77
C VAL A 378 -16.43 21.97 -11.21
N SER A 379 -17.36 22.57 -11.95
CA SER A 379 -18.78 22.56 -11.62
C SER A 379 -19.41 21.17 -11.86
N ALA A 380 -20.65 20.96 -11.42
CA ALA A 380 -21.37 19.71 -11.69
C ALA A 380 -21.58 19.44 -13.20
N ASP A 381 -21.72 20.49 -14.01
CA ASP A 381 -21.92 20.34 -15.47
C ASP A 381 -20.63 19.92 -16.19
N ASP A 382 -19.48 20.25 -15.60
CA ASP A 382 -18.14 19.97 -16.11
C ASP A 382 -17.50 18.73 -15.48
N SER A 383 -18.18 18.09 -14.52
CA SER A 383 -17.60 17.00 -13.73
C SER A 383 -17.65 15.65 -14.43
N PHE A 384 -18.39 15.51 -15.53
CA PHE A 384 -18.32 14.28 -16.33
C PHE A 384 -16.87 14.02 -16.74
N ILE A 385 -16.36 12.81 -16.52
CA ILE A 385 -14.91 12.52 -16.53
C ILE A 385 -14.16 13.02 -17.77
N VAL A 386 -14.76 12.95 -18.96
CA VAL A 386 -14.16 13.44 -20.21
C VAL A 386 -14.04 14.98 -20.19
N ASN A 387 -15.07 15.68 -19.71
CA ASN A 387 -15.05 17.14 -19.56
C ASN A 387 -14.05 17.57 -18.48
N PHE A 388 -14.04 16.85 -17.35
CA PHE A 388 -13.08 17.07 -16.28
C PHE A 388 -11.64 16.98 -16.81
N LEU A 389 -11.29 15.91 -17.53
CA LEU A 389 -9.94 15.74 -18.07
C LEU A 389 -9.58 16.82 -19.08
N LYS A 390 -10.52 17.22 -19.93
CA LYS A 390 -10.31 18.35 -20.85
C LYS A 390 -10.04 19.65 -20.09
N ASN A 391 -10.82 19.94 -19.06
CA ASN A 391 -10.65 21.14 -18.24
C ASN A 391 -9.34 21.10 -17.45
N PHE A 392 -8.99 19.94 -16.88
CA PHE A 392 -7.75 19.76 -16.12
C PHE A 392 -6.52 19.91 -17.00
N ASN A 393 -6.50 19.28 -18.18
CA ASN A 393 -5.39 19.38 -19.13
C ASN A 393 -5.13 20.83 -19.62
N ASN A 394 -6.13 21.70 -19.56
CA ASN A 394 -5.98 23.12 -19.87
C ASN A 394 -5.59 23.97 -18.66
N ALA A 395 -5.62 23.41 -17.45
CA ALA A 395 -5.29 24.09 -16.22
C ALA A 395 -3.78 24.05 -15.94
N PRO A 396 -3.20 25.09 -15.29
CA PRO A 396 -1.78 25.11 -14.93
C PRO A 396 -1.34 23.90 -14.11
N GLN A 397 -2.21 23.36 -13.26
CA GLN A 397 -1.94 22.20 -12.40
C GLN A 397 -1.60 20.93 -13.19
N SER A 398 -2.10 20.79 -14.43
CA SER A 398 -1.76 19.62 -15.27
C SER A 398 -0.30 19.60 -15.70
N PHE A 399 0.38 20.75 -15.75
CA PHE A 399 1.80 20.80 -16.04
C PHE A 399 2.61 20.10 -14.95
N ASP A 400 2.30 20.37 -13.68
CA ASP A 400 2.95 19.69 -12.55
C ASP A 400 2.67 18.18 -12.58
N ALA A 401 1.43 17.77 -12.90
CA ALA A 401 1.06 16.35 -13.04
C ALA A 401 1.85 15.63 -14.14
N ARG A 402 2.09 16.28 -15.28
CA ARG A 402 2.89 15.74 -16.39
C ARG A 402 4.38 15.68 -16.04
N GLN A 403 4.90 16.70 -15.37
CA GLN A 403 6.29 16.70 -14.91
C GLN A 403 6.54 15.59 -13.89
N LEU A 404 5.58 15.34 -12.98
CA LEU A 404 5.63 14.21 -12.06
C LEU A 404 5.57 12.87 -12.78
N TRP A 405 4.68 12.72 -13.78
CA TRP A 405 4.65 11.53 -14.63
C TRP A 405 6.01 11.24 -15.28
N VAL A 406 6.60 12.25 -15.93
CA VAL A 406 7.92 12.11 -16.57
C VAL A 406 8.98 11.73 -15.55
N ALA A 407 9.04 12.41 -14.41
CA ALA A 407 10.01 12.10 -13.35
C ALA A 407 9.83 10.66 -12.84
N MET A 408 8.63 10.30 -12.40
CA MET A 408 8.36 9.00 -11.77
C MET A 408 8.38 7.82 -12.75
N SER A 409 8.34 8.08 -14.06
CA SER A 409 8.64 7.06 -15.09
C SER A 409 10.12 6.69 -15.14
N GLN A 410 10.99 7.49 -14.54
CA GLN A 410 12.43 7.22 -14.44
C GLN A 410 12.77 6.65 -13.06
N PRO A 411 13.74 5.74 -12.96
CA PRO A 411 14.19 5.18 -11.68
C PRO A 411 14.77 6.23 -10.71
N ASP A 412 14.61 5.97 -9.41
CA ASP A 412 15.20 6.71 -8.28
C ASP A 412 14.93 8.23 -8.24
N THR A 413 13.83 8.70 -8.85
CA THR A 413 13.51 10.14 -8.93
C THR A 413 12.68 10.66 -7.76
N LEU A 414 12.06 9.77 -6.99
CA LEU A 414 11.26 10.09 -5.82
C LEU A 414 12.02 9.75 -4.54
N SER A 415 11.92 10.62 -3.55
CA SER A 415 12.50 10.39 -2.22
C SER A 415 11.54 10.75 -1.10
N PHE A 416 11.61 9.98 -0.02
CA PHE A 416 11.06 10.33 1.28
C PHE A 416 12.13 11.10 2.05
N ASN A 417 11.87 12.36 2.36
CA ASN A 417 12.82 13.23 3.05
C ASN A 417 12.51 13.28 4.54
N PHE A 418 13.52 13.06 5.37
CA PHE A 418 13.35 13.06 6.82
C PHE A 418 13.64 14.43 7.40
N GLU A 419 12.73 14.90 8.25
CA GLU A 419 13.04 15.97 9.19
C GLU A 419 13.88 15.39 10.35
N PRO A 420 14.67 16.21 11.06
CA PRO A 420 15.34 15.76 12.28
C PRO A 420 14.32 15.23 13.31
N PRO A 421 14.63 14.13 14.02
CA PRO A 421 13.73 13.60 15.05
C PRO A 421 13.45 14.66 16.12
N SER A 422 12.19 14.80 16.51
CA SER A 422 11.74 15.74 17.56
C SER A 422 12.34 15.43 18.93
N VAL A 423 12.70 14.16 19.16
CA VAL A 423 13.33 13.67 20.39
C VAL A 423 14.84 13.84 20.31
N GLU A 424 15.41 14.78 21.07
CA GLU A 424 16.85 15.11 21.05
C GLU A 424 17.75 13.88 21.31
N ASN A 425 17.36 13.00 22.24
CA ASN A 425 18.10 11.78 22.58
C ASN A 425 17.73 10.55 21.71
N SER A 426 17.05 10.75 20.59
CA SER A 426 16.80 9.70 19.59
C SER A 426 18.12 9.05 19.13
N THR A 427 18.06 7.76 18.82
CA THR A 427 19.21 7.03 18.26
C THR A 427 19.63 7.61 16.92
N TYR A 428 18.70 8.16 16.12
CA TYR A 428 19.05 8.85 14.87
C TYR A 428 19.81 10.16 15.09
N ASN A 429 19.58 10.84 16.22
CA ASN A 429 20.30 12.07 16.56
C ASN A 429 21.68 11.78 17.17
N THR A 430 21.77 10.73 17.99
CA THR A 430 22.98 10.42 18.77
C THR A 430 23.95 9.47 18.05
N ASN A 431 23.46 8.62 17.15
CA ASN A 431 24.29 7.75 16.33
C ASN A 431 24.67 8.45 15.01
N ARG A 432 25.97 8.68 14.81
CA ARG A 432 26.51 9.38 13.63
C ARG A 432 26.19 8.66 12.31
N GLU A 433 26.27 7.33 12.27
CA GLU A 433 26.02 6.54 11.05
C GLU A 433 24.56 6.69 10.64
N LEU A 434 23.62 6.55 11.59
CA LEU A 434 22.19 6.71 11.31
C LEU A 434 21.86 8.14 10.88
N ASN A 435 22.39 9.15 11.57
CA ASN A 435 22.15 10.57 11.24
C ASN A 435 22.56 10.91 9.79
N GLN A 436 23.70 10.37 9.36
CA GLN A 436 24.23 10.61 8.02
C GLN A 436 23.51 9.77 6.95
N THR A 437 23.09 8.55 7.29
CA THR A 437 22.48 7.62 6.34
C THR A 437 21.02 7.93 6.08
N TYR A 438 20.25 8.22 7.13
CA TYR A 438 18.80 8.40 7.07
C TYR A 438 18.43 9.89 7.07
N GLN A 439 18.94 10.62 6.08
CA GLN A 439 18.47 11.97 5.73
C GLN A 439 17.34 11.94 4.71
N SER A 440 17.36 10.95 3.83
CA SER A 440 16.28 10.61 2.91
C SER A 440 16.35 9.15 2.52
N MET A 441 15.25 8.61 1.99
CA MET A 441 15.22 7.31 1.32
C MET A 441 14.66 7.46 -0.08
N GLN A 442 15.22 6.74 -1.04
CA GLN A 442 14.68 6.70 -2.39
C GLN A 442 13.53 5.72 -2.46
N LEU A 443 12.47 6.13 -3.12
CA LEU A 443 11.32 5.30 -3.39
C LEU A 443 11.44 4.66 -4.77
N LEU A 444 10.74 3.54 -4.92
CA LEU A 444 10.67 2.80 -6.16
C LEU A 444 9.93 3.67 -7.19
N THR A 445 10.61 3.93 -8.29
CA THR A 445 10.08 4.67 -9.45
C THR A 445 10.59 4.01 -10.72
N GLY A 446 9.92 4.27 -11.83
CA GLY A 446 10.17 3.61 -13.11
C GLY A 446 8.88 3.39 -13.88
N GLU A 447 8.99 3.21 -15.19
CA GLU A 447 7.85 2.95 -16.08
C GLU A 447 7.00 1.76 -15.59
N HIS A 448 7.65 0.71 -15.10
CA HIS A 448 7.00 -0.47 -14.54
C HIS A 448 6.24 -0.20 -13.23
N VAL A 449 6.56 0.87 -12.48
CA VAL A 449 5.81 1.24 -11.27
C VAL A 449 4.49 1.90 -11.66
N LEU A 450 4.51 2.77 -12.67
CA LEU A 450 3.33 3.48 -13.16
C LEU A 450 2.42 2.58 -14.02
N ALA A 451 3.01 1.56 -14.64
CA ALA A 451 2.32 0.51 -15.39
C ALA A 451 2.18 -0.80 -14.60
N SER A 452 2.48 -0.79 -13.30
CA SER A 452 2.66 -2.00 -12.49
C SER A 452 1.46 -2.93 -12.50
N GLU A 453 1.71 -4.19 -12.87
CA GLU A 453 0.84 -5.34 -12.62
C GLU A 453 1.15 -6.02 -11.26
N TRP A 454 2.27 -5.62 -10.61
CA TRP A 454 2.90 -6.34 -9.49
C TRP A 454 2.08 -6.31 -8.20
N GLU A 455 1.14 -5.38 -8.14
CA GLU A 455 0.14 -5.26 -7.09
C GLU A 455 -1.20 -5.02 -7.76
N GLN A 456 -1.54 -5.88 -8.73
CA GLN A 456 -2.80 -5.78 -9.44
C GLN A 456 -3.95 -5.88 -8.44
N PHE A 457 -4.48 -4.70 -8.16
CA PHE A 457 -5.75 -4.49 -7.54
C PHE A 457 -6.79 -5.18 -8.40
N ASP A 458 -7.68 -5.92 -7.77
CA ASP A 458 -8.98 -6.17 -8.37
C ASP A 458 -9.53 -4.82 -8.88
N LYS A 459 -10.27 -4.84 -9.99
CA LYS A 459 -11.07 -3.71 -10.51
C LYS A 459 -11.91 -3.01 -9.43
N THR A 460 -12.03 -3.63 -8.25
CA THR A 460 -12.82 -3.22 -7.11
C THR A 460 -12.04 -2.67 -5.91
N ASN A 461 -10.71 -2.72 -5.92
CA ASN A 461 -9.89 -2.15 -4.85
C ASN A 461 -8.65 -1.47 -5.44
N ASN A 462 -8.82 -0.67 -6.50
CA ASN A 462 -7.72 0.00 -7.17
C ASN A 462 -7.06 1.06 -6.28
N ARG A 463 -5.87 0.76 -5.74
CA ARG A 463 -5.04 1.69 -4.96
C ARG A 463 -3.68 1.92 -5.64
N PRO A 464 -3.65 2.56 -6.81
CA PRO A 464 -2.47 2.62 -7.66
C PRO A 464 -1.28 3.42 -7.05
N GLY A 465 -1.43 3.98 -5.85
CA GLY A 465 -0.37 4.62 -5.09
C GLY A 465 0.40 3.73 -4.11
N ILE A 466 0.05 2.43 -3.97
CA ILE A 466 0.84 1.50 -3.13
C ILE A 466 2.22 1.23 -3.75
N ALA A 467 2.27 0.99 -5.07
CA ALA A 467 3.53 0.75 -5.77
C ALA A 467 4.56 1.87 -5.55
N ILE A 468 4.10 3.12 -5.46
CA ILE A 468 4.93 4.31 -5.23
C ILE A 468 5.48 4.39 -3.79
N ALA A 469 4.84 3.72 -2.82
CA ALA A 469 5.25 3.73 -1.43
C ALA A 469 6.39 2.75 -1.11
N HIS A 470 6.74 1.88 -2.06
CA HIS A 470 7.92 1.01 -1.95
C HIS A 470 9.21 1.81 -1.90
N VAL A 471 10.18 1.31 -1.16
CA VAL A 471 11.56 1.81 -1.22
C VAL A 471 12.27 1.20 -2.43
N SER A 472 13.27 1.91 -2.97
CA SER A 472 14.04 1.46 -4.13
C SER A 472 14.70 0.10 -3.91
N ASP A 473 14.75 -0.75 -4.94
CA ASP A 473 15.35 -2.08 -4.86
C ASP A 473 16.85 -2.06 -4.52
N LYS A 474 17.51 -0.89 -4.54
CA LYS A 474 18.85 -0.72 -3.99
C LYS A 474 18.96 -1.01 -2.49
N TYR A 475 17.84 -1.19 -1.79
CA TYR A 475 17.78 -1.57 -0.37
C TYR A 475 17.64 -3.09 -0.15
N LEU A 476 17.58 -3.92 -1.20
CA LEU A 476 17.42 -5.39 -1.09
C LEU A 476 18.52 -6.06 -0.24
N ASP A 477 19.76 -5.59 -0.34
CA ASP A 477 20.92 -6.10 0.40
C ASP A 477 21.22 -5.28 1.67
N ARG A 478 20.24 -4.49 2.14
CA ARG A 478 20.35 -3.59 3.28
C ARG A 478 19.32 -3.91 4.36
N PRO A 479 19.48 -3.38 5.59
CA PRO A 479 18.49 -3.54 6.64
C PRO A 479 17.05 -3.17 6.26
N ASP A 480 16.85 -2.29 5.28
CA ASP A 480 15.55 -1.75 4.85
C ASP A 480 14.87 -2.52 3.71
N PHE A 481 15.20 -3.81 3.54
CA PHE A 481 14.73 -4.62 2.41
C PHE A 481 13.20 -4.89 2.42
N ILE A 482 12.54 -4.83 3.58
CA ILE A 482 11.17 -5.32 3.75
C ILE A 482 10.14 -4.58 2.87
N MET A 483 10.36 -3.32 2.51
CA MET A 483 9.46 -2.52 1.67
C MET A 483 9.98 -2.31 0.24
N THR A 484 10.90 -3.15 -0.23
CA THR A 484 11.35 -3.12 -1.64
C THR A 484 10.28 -3.73 -2.56
N GLY A 485 10.35 -3.47 -3.88
CA GLY A 485 9.29 -3.86 -4.82
C GLY A 485 9.17 -5.36 -5.07
N GLY A 486 10.11 -6.16 -4.58
CA GLY A 486 10.11 -7.61 -4.78
C GLY A 486 10.47 -8.38 -3.53
N TYR A 487 9.87 -9.55 -3.38
CA TYR A 487 10.19 -10.48 -2.29
C TYR A 487 11.46 -11.27 -2.59
N ILE A 488 12.39 -11.29 -1.63
CA ILE A 488 13.59 -12.13 -1.70
C ILE A 488 13.20 -13.59 -1.43
N THR A 489 13.45 -14.47 -2.40
CA THR A 489 13.11 -15.90 -2.32
C THR A 489 14.28 -16.74 -1.81
N GLY A 490 14.00 -17.91 -1.24
CA GLY A 490 15.02 -18.88 -0.86
C GLY A 490 15.78 -18.59 0.43
N ASN A 491 15.34 -17.58 1.19
CA ASN A 491 15.91 -17.21 2.47
C ASN A 491 14.82 -17.03 3.52
N THR A 492 15.05 -17.54 4.72
CA THR A 492 14.16 -17.25 5.85
C THR A 492 14.29 -15.78 6.22
N LEU A 493 13.28 -15.24 6.89
CA LEU A 493 13.33 -13.85 7.37
C LEU A 493 14.54 -13.62 8.30
N GLU A 494 14.90 -14.61 9.13
CA GLU A 494 16.11 -14.55 9.96
C GLU A 494 17.40 -14.55 9.13
N ASP A 495 17.48 -15.33 8.05
CA ASP A 495 18.66 -15.32 7.17
C ASP A 495 18.89 -13.93 6.58
N LEU A 496 17.81 -13.29 6.11
CA LEU A 496 17.84 -11.94 5.53
C LEU A 496 18.27 -10.89 6.57
N VAL A 497 17.69 -10.92 7.77
CA VAL A 497 18.09 -10.03 8.86
C VAL A 497 19.56 -10.25 9.23
N ASN A 498 19.98 -11.52 9.33
CA ASN A 498 21.35 -11.83 9.70
C ASN A 498 22.36 -11.41 8.62
N SER A 499 22.04 -11.56 7.33
CA SER A 499 22.90 -11.13 6.22
C SER A 499 23.00 -9.61 6.14
N ASN A 500 21.87 -8.92 6.23
CA ASN A 500 21.80 -7.48 5.98
C ASN A 500 22.34 -6.66 7.17
N TYR A 501 22.42 -7.26 8.36
CA TYR A 501 23.09 -6.67 9.53
C TYR A 501 24.54 -7.18 9.74
N ARG A 502 25.16 -7.84 8.76
CA ARG A 502 26.59 -8.23 8.89
C ARG A 502 27.46 -6.97 8.92
N GLY A 503 28.18 -6.78 10.02
CA GLY A 503 29.06 -5.61 10.20
C GLY A 503 28.35 -4.35 10.68
N HIS A 504 27.02 -4.35 10.79
CA HIS A 504 26.25 -3.25 11.37
C HIS A 504 25.88 -3.55 12.83
N SER A 505 26.09 -2.58 13.71
CA SER A 505 25.70 -2.64 15.11
C SER A 505 25.09 -1.31 15.50
N ILE A 506 23.78 -1.33 15.77
CA ILE A 506 23.01 -0.13 16.11
C ILE A 506 22.64 -0.26 17.59
N PRO A 507 23.47 0.28 18.51
CA PRO A 507 23.10 0.29 19.92
C PRO A 507 21.98 1.29 20.15
N TYR A 508 20.98 0.89 20.93
CA TYR A 508 19.89 1.76 21.38
C TYR A 508 19.56 1.45 22.84
N ASN A 509 18.96 2.43 23.52
CA ASN A 509 18.64 2.34 24.93
C ASN A 509 17.17 1.95 25.09
N ILE A 510 16.89 0.98 25.96
CA ILE A 510 15.53 0.65 26.40
C ILE A 510 15.38 0.92 27.88
N SER A 511 14.20 1.40 28.27
CA SER A 511 13.84 1.56 29.69
C SER A 511 13.05 0.36 30.14
N LEU A 512 13.56 -0.37 31.14
CA LEU A 512 12.84 -1.46 31.79
C LEU A 512 11.76 -0.92 32.74
N SER A 513 10.81 -1.77 33.11
CA SER A 513 9.70 -1.42 34.02
C SER A 513 10.15 -0.91 35.41
N ASN A 514 11.37 -1.24 35.82
CA ASN A 514 11.98 -0.76 37.07
C ASN A 514 12.73 0.58 36.90
N GLY A 515 12.63 1.23 35.74
CA GLY A 515 13.31 2.49 35.41
C GLY A 515 14.79 2.34 35.02
N THR A 516 15.32 1.11 34.96
CA THR A 516 16.71 0.89 34.54
C THR A 516 16.83 0.99 33.03
N VAL A 517 17.83 1.72 32.55
CA VAL A 517 18.16 1.80 31.12
C VAL A 517 19.16 0.70 30.76
N VAL A 518 18.82 -0.11 29.77
CA VAL A 518 19.69 -1.17 29.24
C VAL A 518 19.97 -0.89 27.77
N GLN A 519 21.22 -1.01 27.35
CA GLN A 519 21.59 -0.91 25.95
C GLN A 519 21.37 -2.26 25.25
N GLN A 520 20.68 -2.23 24.12
CA GLN A 520 20.47 -3.38 23.24
C GLN A 520 21.01 -3.09 21.84
N ILE A 521 21.22 -4.14 21.05
CA ILE A 521 21.61 -4.02 19.63
C ILE A 521 20.37 -4.23 18.79
N TYR A 522 20.03 -3.24 17.98
CA TYR A 522 18.88 -3.28 17.11
C TYR A 522 19.11 -4.24 15.94
N ARG A 523 18.22 -5.23 15.79
CA ARG A 523 18.14 -6.16 14.66
C ARG A 523 16.68 -6.53 14.43
N SER A 524 16.14 -6.19 13.27
CA SER A 524 14.76 -6.43 12.89
C SER A 524 14.66 -6.50 11.37
N PRO A 525 13.69 -7.24 10.80
CA PRO A 525 13.38 -7.14 9.38
C PRO A 525 12.78 -5.77 8.99
N ILE A 526 12.18 -5.04 9.93
CA ILE A 526 11.80 -3.65 9.72
C ILE A 526 13.06 -2.82 9.93
N GLY A 527 13.71 -2.37 8.86
CA GLY A 527 14.98 -1.64 8.96
C GLY A 527 14.87 -0.24 9.60
N PRO A 528 15.99 0.40 9.96
CA PRO A 528 15.98 1.74 10.56
C PRO A 528 15.40 2.80 9.62
N GLY A 529 15.62 2.73 8.32
CA GLY A 529 14.99 3.64 7.37
C GLY A 529 13.48 3.49 7.35
N ILE A 530 12.97 2.26 7.39
CA ILE A 530 11.52 2.00 7.46
C ILE A 530 10.94 2.51 8.79
N LEU A 531 11.62 2.31 9.92
CA LEU A 531 11.23 2.92 11.20
C LEU A 531 11.24 4.45 11.12
N ARG A 532 12.20 5.04 10.41
CA ARG A 532 12.31 6.50 10.25
C ARG A 532 11.13 7.07 9.47
N ILE A 533 10.62 6.36 8.47
CA ILE A 533 9.39 6.72 7.75
C ILE A 533 8.19 6.68 8.71
N LEU A 534 8.03 5.58 9.48
CA LEU A 534 6.95 5.46 10.47
C LEU A 534 7.01 6.60 11.51
N ASP A 535 8.21 6.90 12.03
CA ASP A 535 8.44 8.03 12.96
C ASP A 535 8.00 9.36 12.36
N SER A 536 8.33 9.60 11.08
CA SER A 536 7.99 10.85 10.38
C SER A 536 6.48 11.00 10.20
N MET A 537 5.77 9.90 9.93
CA MET A 537 4.30 9.89 9.88
C MET A 537 3.67 10.17 11.26
N GLY A 538 4.35 9.80 12.34
CA GLY A 538 3.92 10.04 13.72
C GLY A 538 3.80 8.79 14.59
N TYR A 539 4.23 7.62 14.12
CA TYR A 539 4.37 6.45 14.98
C TYR A 539 5.52 6.63 15.98
N SER A 540 5.43 5.93 17.11
CA SER A 540 6.53 5.84 18.06
C SER A 540 7.30 4.54 17.82
N THR A 541 8.58 4.64 17.47
CA THR A 541 9.45 3.47 17.28
C THR A 541 10.53 3.39 18.35
N VAL A 542 11.14 2.21 18.49
CA VAL A 542 12.20 1.97 19.49
C VAL A 542 13.48 2.77 19.26
N LEU A 543 13.72 3.27 18.04
CA LEU A 543 14.93 4.06 17.73
C LEU A 543 14.75 5.56 17.99
N THR A 544 13.51 6.07 17.93
CA THR A 544 13.20 7.47 18.27
C THR A 544 12.64 7.65 19.67
N MET A 545 11.83 6.70 20.16
CA MET A 545 11.14 6.73 21.45
C MET A 545 10.27 7.98 21.65
N SER A 546 9.61 8.44 20.58
CA SER A 546 8.66 9.56 20.68
C SER A 546 7.45 9.18 21.52
N ASN A 547 6.85 10.18 22.17
CA ASN A 547 5.59 10.03 22.86
C ASN A 547 4.46 10.65 22.02
N TYR A 548 3.41 9.86 21.77
CA TYR A 548 2.21 10.27 21.02
C TYR A 548 1.50 11.51 21.57
N THR A 549 1.73 11.91 22.83
CA THR A 549 1.00 13.01 23.49
C THR A 549 1.77 14.31 23.69
N THR A 550 3.09 14.34 23.52
CA THR A 550 3.91 15.50 23.95
C THR A 550 4.88 16.04 22.91
N ASP A 551 5.14 15.29 21.83
CA ASP A 551 6.28 15.60 20.99
C ASP A 551 5.86 16.30 19.70
N GLY A 552 5.94 17.64 19.74
CA GLY A 552 6.58 18.37 18.65
C GLY A 552 5.76 18.91 17.49
N ASN A 553 4.43 18.85 17.49
CA ASN A 553 3.71 19.37 16.33
C ASN A 553 3.24 20.82 16.50
N VAL A 554 3.75 21.67 15.61
CA VAL A 554 3.30 23.04 15.41
C VAL A 554 1.82 23.01 15.00
N LYS A 555 1.01 23.89 15.58
CA LYS A 555 -0.36 24.12 15.12
C LYS A 555 -0.37 24.41 13.64
N THR A 556 -0.86 23.47 12.84
CA THR A 556 -1.05 23.66 11.41
C THR A 556 -2.49 24.06 11.17
N TYR A 557 -2.68 25.15 10.43
CA TYR A 557 -4.00 25.53 9.98
C TYR A 557 -4.37 24.69 8.76
N LYS A 558 -5.63 24.26 8.67
CA LYS A 558 -6.14 23.69 7.44
C LYS A 558 -6.04 24.75 6.34
N SER A 559 -5.38 24.40 5.25
CA SER A 559 -5.31 25.23 4.05
C SER A 559 -6.71 25.29 3.46
N ASN A 560 -7.23 26.49 3.26
CA ASN A 560 -8.53 26.65 2.61
C ASN A 560 -8.37 26.38 1.11
N SER A 561 -8.96 25.30 0.62
CA SER A 561 -9.15 25.12 -0.82
C SER A 561 -10.41 25.86 -1.26
N ILE A 562 -10.37 26.45 -2.46
CA ILE A 562 -11.56 27.00 -3.14
C ILE A 562 -12.65 25.91 -3.30
N CYS A 563 -12.24 24.65 -3.32
CA CYS A 563 -13.06 23.47 -3.54
C CYS A 563 -13.63 22.87 -2.24
N ASP A 564 -13.08 23.19 -1.06
CA ASP A 564 -13.56 22.67 0.24
C ASP A 564 -15.04 22.99 0.50
N SER A 565 -15.51 24.15 0.04
CA SER A 565 -16.91 24.58 0.16
C SER A 565 -17.85 23.87 -0.81
N ARG A 566 -17.32 23.34 -1.92
CA ARG A 566 -18.09 22.69 -3.00
C ARG A 566 -18.13 21.18 -2.88
N ASN A 567 -17.13 20.58 -2.22
CA ASN A 567 -17.01 19.13 -2.04
C ASN A 567 -17.63 18.62 -0.73
N ASN A 568 -18.14 19.51 0.14
CA ASN A 568 -18.96 19.11 1.28
C ASN A 568 -20.40 18.85 0.83
N ASN A 569 -20.83 17.59 0.91
CA ASN A 569 -22.18 17.08 0.59
C ASN A 569 -23.34 17.68 1.41
N HIS A 570 -23.20 18.86 2.02
CA HIS A 570 -24.28 19.56 2.73
C HIS A 570 -25.02 20.60 1.87
N ALA A 571 -24.61 20.84 0.62
CA ALA A 571 -25.33 21.72 -0.29
C ALA A 571 -26.50 21.00 -1.01
N LEU A 572 -27.33 20.28 -0.25
CA LEU A 572 -28.69 19.89 -0.66
C LEU A 572 -29.70 20.45 0.35
N SER A 573 -29.65 21.75 0.59
CA SER A 573 -30.85 22.59 0.73
C SER A 573 -30.43 24.06 0.74
N ASP A 574 -30.37 24.68 -0.42
CA ASP A 574 -30.58 26.13 -0.45
C ASP A 574 -31.45 26.49 -1.66
N SER A 575 -32.68 25.98 -1.62
CA SER A 575 -33.78 26.60 -2.35
C SER A 575 -34.23 27.83 -1.56
N SER A 576 -33.69 28.99 -1.96
CA SER A 576 -34.34 30.31 -1.97
C SER A 576 -35.34 30.64 -0.84
N SER A 577 -35.02 31.65 -0.02
CA SER A 577 -35.87 32.85 0.08
C SER A 577 -35.25 34.00 0.89
N ALA A 578 -35.08 35.12 0.18
CA ALA A 578 -35.44 36.48 0.58
C ALA A 578 -34.69 37.19 1.73
N SER A 579 -33.96 38.22 1.30
CA SER A 579 -33.64 39.47 1.98
C SER A 579 -34.72 40.02 2.94
N ILE A 580 -34.34 40.31 4.18
CA ILE A 580 -34.89 41.45 4.96
C ILE A 580 -33.77 42.08 5.79
N SER A 581 -33.57 43.38 5.59
CA SER A 581 -32.75 44.30 6.38
C SER A 581 -33.44 44.77 7.66
N SER A 582 -32.70 45.00 8.75
CA SER A 582 -32.68 46.26 9.54
C SER A 582 -32.17 46.06 10.98
N ALA A 583 -31.73 47.16 11.58
CA ALA A 583 -30.84 47.30 12.73
C ALA A 583 -31.53 47.45 14.12
N GLU A 584 -30.66 47.52 15.16
CA GLU A 584 -30.79 48.38 16.37
C GLU A 584 -31.28 47.74 17.72
N THR A 585 -30.30 47.40 18.57
CA THR A 585 -30.08 47.83 19.98
C THR A 585 -31.05 47.50 21.13
N ARG A 586 -30.58 46.75 22.17
CA ARG A 586 -30.62 47.12 23.63
C ARG A 586 -29.84 46.16 24.58
N ARG A 587 -29.34 46.73 25.69
CA ARG A 587 -28.40 46.20 26.71
C ARG A 587 -29.07 45.70 28.04
N ILE A 588 -28.60 44.55 28.58
CA ILE A 588 -28.10 44.25 29.97
C ILE A 588 -29.10 44.13 31.19
N PRO A 589 -28.89 43.32 32.29
CA PRO A 589 -28.23 42.00 32.58
C PRO A 589 -29.02 41.13 33.64
N PRO A 590 -28.41 40.28 34.52
CA PRO A 590 -27.73 38.99 34.35
C PRO A 590 -28.43 37.83 35.10
N LEU A 591 -28.11 36.56 34.81
CA LEU A 591 -28.32 35.46 35.78
C LEU A 591 -27.31 34.33 35.58
N VAL A 592 -27.01 33.69 36.71
CA VAL A 592 -25.81 32.93 37.07
C VAL A 592 -26.07 31.41 37.01
N HIS A 593 -25.06 30.63 36.59
CA HIS A 593 -24.82 29.17 36.77
C HIS A 593 -25.83 28.19 36.10
N THR A 594 -25.45 27.12 35.39
CA THR A 594 -24.48 26.04 35.67
C THR A 594 -24.11 25.24 34.39
N ASN A 595 -22.86 24.77 34.34
CA ASN A 595 -22.25 23.53 33.83
C ASN A 595 -22.77 22.73 32.60
N ASN A 596 -21.75 22.29 31.85
CA ASN A 596 -21.63 21.09 31.02
C ASN A 596 -22.32 21.08 29.65
N GLU A 597 -21.61 21.61 28.65
CA GLU A 597 -21.75 21.14 27.27
C GLU A 597 -20.53 20.31 26.88
N VAL A 598 -20.77 19.03 26.68
CA VAL A 598 -19.90 18.14 25.91
C VAL A 598 -19.98 18.63 24.46
N GLY A 599 -18.88 19.19 23.96
CA GLY A 599 -18.79 19.61 22.57
C GLY A 599 -18.95 18.41 21.64
N ASN A 600 -19.95 18.45 20.78
CA ASN A 600 -20.07 17.52 19.67
C ASN A 600 -18.89 17.74 18.72
N VAL A 601 -17.92 16.83 18.75
CA VAL A 601 -16.82 16.78 17.78
C VAL A 601 -17.35 16.13 16.51
N ILE A 602 -17.41 16.87 15.41
CA ILE A 602 -17.73 16.35 14.09
C ILE A 602 -16.44 15.75 13.52
N LEU A 603 -16.38 14.42 13.42
CA LEU A 603 -15.31 13.70 12.72
C LEU A 603 -15.71 13.61 11.23
N LEU A 604 -14.85 14.06 10.33
CA LEU A 604 -15.04 13.86 8.89
C LEU A 604 -14.52 12.46 8.52
N LEU A 605 -15.46 11.56 8.25
CA LEU A 605 -15.18 10.24 7.70
C LEU A 605 -14.87 10.41 6.21
N ILE A 606 -13.65 10.06 5.79
CA ILE A 606 -13.34 9.84 4.38
C ILE A 606 -13.26 8.32 4.22
N ASP A 607 -14.39 7.74 3.86
CA ASP A 607 -14.43 6.34 3.45
C ASP A 607 -13.74 6.22 2.07
N THR A 608 -12.57 5.59 2.06
CA THR A 608 -11.87 5.18 0.83
C THR A 608 -11.79 3.66 0.72
N SER A 609 -12.44 2.92 1.62
CA SER A 609 -12.57 1.47 1.57
C SER A 609 -13.94 1.12 1.00
N PHE A 610 -14.10 1.37 -0.30
CA PHE A 610 -15.25 0.83 -1.01
C PHE A 610 -14.83 -0.35 -1.88
N GLU A 611 -15.22 -1.54 -1.41
CA GLU A 611 -15.49 -2.71 -2.22
C GLU A 611 -16.39 -2.28 -3.40
N TRP A 612 -15.94 -2.49 -4.64
CA TRP A 612 -16.92 -2.52 -5.72
C TRP A 612 -17.67 -3.86 -5.66
N GLY A 613 -18.72 -3.90 -4.86
CA GLY A 613 -19.66 -5.00 -4.86
C GLY A 613 -20.33 -5.14 -6.24
N ASN A 614 -20.19 -6.32 -6.85
CA ASN A 614 -21.05 -6.92 -7.87
C ASN A 614 -21.84 -5.97 -8.80
N LEU A 615 -21.18 -5.40 -9.82
CA LEU A 615 -21.86 -4.95 -11.03
C LEU A 615 -21.38 -5.81 -12.21
N GLY A 616 -22.17 -6.84 -12.51
CA GLY A 616 -21.99 -7.65 -13.70
C GLY A 616 -22.23 -6.80 -14.95
N PHE A 617 -21.16 -6.56 -15.72
CA PHE A 617 -21.25 -5.90 -17.01
C PHE A 617 -21.74 -6.88 -18.07
N PHE A 618 -22.99 -6.71 -18.50
CA PHE A 618 -23.41 -7.14 -19.83
C PHE A 618 -23.16 -5.98 -20.79
N GLY A 619 -22.18 -6.16 -21.68
CA GLY A 619 -21.93 -5.24 -22.78
C GLY A 619 -23.06 -5.28 -23.81
N GLN A 620 -23.36 -4.12 -24.38
CA GLN A 620 -23.74 -3.96 -25.79
C GLN A 620 -22.93 -2.83 -26.40
#